data_AF-X8CTY5-F1
#
_entry.id   AF-X8CTY5-F1
#
_cell.length_a   1.000
_cell.length_b   1.000
_cell.length_c   1.000
_cell.angle_alpha   90.00
_cell.angle_beta   90.00
_cell.angle_gamma   90.00
#
_symmetry.space_group_name_H-M   'P 1'
#
loop_
_entity.id
_entity.type
_entity.pdbx_description
1 polymer ?
#
loop_
_entity_poly.entity_id
_entity_poly.type
_entity_poly.pdbx_seq_one_letter_code
_entity_poly.pdbx_strand_id
1 'polypeptide(L)'
;MKVRLLATVAVLMLSSVVGCHFASRNPPSTKTLQVPMTKVLTQSEINQSITLDVGNTLVVELGSNYTTPYRWTPDTKIGDSAIIRQLSHEFVPPASDALGRRAPRRGRSRP
;
A
#
# COMPACT_ATOMS: atom_id res chain seq x y z
N MET A 1 -40.29 43.19 13.76
CA MET A 1 -40.25 42.08 12.77
C MET A 1 -38.85 41.75 12.27
N LYS A 2 -37.99 42.73 11.96
CA LYS A 2 -36.61 42.53 11.45
C LYS A 2 -35.68 41.68 12.34
N VAL A 3 -35.73 41.86 13.66
CA VAL A 3 -34.84 41.12 14.60
C VAL A 3 -35.20 39.63 14.68
N ARG A 4 -36.49 39.29 14.58
CA ARG A 4 -36.95 37.89 14.58
C ARG A 4 -36.57 37.16 13.29
N LEU A 5 -36.60 37.87 12.15
CA LEU A 5 -36.18 37.36 10.85
C LEU A 5 -34.66 37.12 10.79
N LEU A 6 -33.87 38.02 11.39
CA LEU A 6 -32.42 37.86 11.45
C LEU A 6 -32.00 36.72 12.40
N ALA A 7 -32.73 36.53 13.50
CA ALA A 7 -32.49 35.42 14.41
C ALA A 7 -32.77 34.05 13.77
N THR A 8 -33.83 33.92 12.96
CA THR A 8 -34.14 32.66 12.26
C THR A 8 -33.14 32.33 11.14
N VAL A 9 -32.63 33.34 10.44
CA VAL A 9 -31.58 33.14 9.42
C VAL A 9 -30.25 32.72 10.07
N ALA A 10 -29.90 33.31 11.20
CA ALA A 10 -28.69 32.93 11.93
C ALA A 10 -28.75 31.47 12.42
N VAL A 11 -29.90 31.01 12.92
CA VAL A 11 -30.08 29.62 13.39
C VAL A 11 -30.00 28.61 12.24
N LEU A 12 -30.52 28.94 11.05
CA LEU A 12 -30.46 28.04 9.89
C LEU A 12 -29.02 27.84 9.37
N MET A 13 -28.18 28.87 9.46
CA MET A 13 -26.78 28.84 9.00
C MET A 13 -25.85 28.11 9.97
N LEU A 14 -26.23 27.97 11.25
CA LEU A 14 -25.46 27.18 12.22
C LEU A 14 -25.68 25.66 12.08
N SER A 15 -26.82 25.24 11.53
CA SER A 15 -27.16 23.82 11.36
C SER A 15 -26.39 23.10 10.23
N SER A 16 -25.69 23.80 9.34
CA SER A 16 -24.96 23.19 8.23
C SER A 16 -23.54 22.69 8.57
N VAL A 17 -23.08 22.85 9.82
CA VAL A 17 -21.68 22.54 10.21
C VAL A 17 -21.53 21.16 10.87
N VAL A 18 -22.63 20.47 11.20
CA VAL A 18 -22.60 19.10 11.77
C VAL A 18 -22.81 18.05 10.68
N GLY A 19 -22.15 18.24 9.54
CA GLY A 19 -21.92 17.19 8.55
C GLY A 19 -20.62 16.45 8.89
N CYS A 20 -20.55 15.86 10.08
CA CYS A 20 -19.35 15.15 10.54
C CYS A 20 -19.09 13.95 9.63
N HIS A 21 -18.06 14.09 8.79
CA HIS A 21 -17.20 13.05 8.21
C HIS A 21 -17.69 11.61 8.45
N PHE A 22 -18.34 11.00 7.46
CA PHE A 22 -18.51 9.55 7.41
C PHE A 22 -17.13 8.93 7.11
N ALA A 23 -16.26 8.86 8.12
CA ALA A 23 -15.11 7.97 8.05
C ALA A 23 -15.68 6.55 7.79
N SER A 24 -15.28 5.92 6.68
CA SER A 24 -15.70 4.56 6.38
C SER A 24 -15.45 3.66 7.59
N ARG A 25 -16.45 2.88 8.01
CA ARG A 25 -16.29 1.88 9.08
C ARG A 25 -15.27 0.79 8.72
N ASN A 26 -14.94 0.66 7.43
CA ASN A 26 -13.84 -0.15 6.96
C ASN A 26 -12.95 0.73 6.05
N PRO A 27 -11.99 1.47 6.62
CA PRO A 27 -11.06 2.24 5.80
C PRO A 27 -10.30 1.28 4.87
N PRO A 28 -10.00 1.69 3.62
CA PRO A 28 -9.20 0.89 2.71
C PRO A 28 -7.90 0.45 3.40
N SER A 29 -7.63 -0.85 3.38
CA SER A 29 -6.44 -1.43 3.96
C SER A 29 -5.59 -2.11 2.90
N THR A 30 -4.30 -2.27 3.22
CA THR A 30 -3.35 -2.95 2.36
C THR A 30 -3.04 -4.33 2.94
N LYS A 31 -3.09 -5.35 2.08
CA LYS A 31 -2.60 -6.69 2.37
C LYS A 31 -1.33 -6.92 1.57
N THR A 32 -0.30 -7.47 2.20
CA THR A 32 0.97 -7.77 1.55
C THR A 32 1.15 -9.28 1.45
N LEU A 33 1.45 -9.75 0.25
CA LEU A 33 1.88 -11.11 -0.02
C LEU A 33 3.37 -11.07 -0.41
N GLN A 34 4.21 -11.65 0.43
CA GLN A 34 5.66 -11.61 0.25
C GLN A 34 6.18 -12.98 -0.19
N VAL A 35 6.95 -12.98 -1.27
CA VAL A 35 7.67 -14.13 -1.80
C VAL A 35 9.16 -13.86 -1.70
N PRO A 36 9.85 -14.38 -0.68
CA PRO A 36 11.28 -14.11 -0.50
C PRO A 36 12.10 -14.75 -1.63
N MET A 37 13.27 -14.17 -1.91
CA MET A 37 14.18 -14.66 -2.95
C MET A 37 14.55 -16.15 -2.76
N THR A 38 14.65 -16.63 -1.52
CA THR A 38 14.95 -18.04 -1.22
C THR A 38 13.91 -19.00 -1.80
N LYS A 39 12.62 -18.62 -1.79
CA LYS A 39 11.54 -19.41 -2.39
C LYS A 39 11.60 -19.36 -3.91
N VAL A 40 11.83 -18.18 -4.48
CA VAL A 40 11.98 -17.98 -5.93
C VAL A 40 13.12 -18.84 -6.50
N LEU A 41 14.21 -19.00 -5.76
CA LEU A 41 15.37 -19.78 -6.19
C LEU A 41 15.23 -21.29 -6.02
N THR A 42 14.30 -21.76 -5.18
CA THR A 42 14.21 -23.19 -4.81
C THR A 42 12.95 -23.87 -5.31
N GLN A 43 11.94 -23.10 -5.71
CA GLN A 43 10.64 -23.62 -6.13
C GLN A 43 10.41 -23.28 -7.60
N SER A 44 10.04 -24.30 -8.39
CA SER A 44 9.64 -24.11 -9.79
C SER A 44 8.30 -23.41 -9.91
N GLU A 45 7.41 -23.63 -8.95
CA GLU A 45 6.08 -23.01 -8.87
C GLU A 45 5.77 -22.61 -7.42
N ILE A 46 5.20 -21.43 -7.24
CA ILE A 46 4.86 -20.87 -5.93
C ILE A 46 3.39 -20.51 -5.93
N ASN A 47 2.59 -21.30 -5.22
CA ASN A 47 1.14 -21.08 -5.08
C ASN A 47 0.84 -20.51 -3.69
N GLN A 48 0.13 -19.39 -3.64
CA GLN A 48 -0.31 -18.76 -2.39
C GLN A 48 -1.74 -18.26 -2.54
N SER A 49 -2.46 -18.22 -1.41
CA SER A 49 -3.84 -17.77 -1.35
C SER A 49 -3.99 -16.72 -0.27
N ILE A 50 -4.76 -15.67 -0.57
CA ILE A 50 -5.07 -14.60 0.36
C ILE A 50 -6.53 -14.17 0.18
N THR A 51 -7.20 -13.90 1.29
CA THR A 51 -8.54 -13.30 1.27
C THR A 51 -8.39 -11.78 1.27
N LEU A 52 -8.99 -11.12 0.28
CA LEU A 52 -8.97 -9.67 0.12
C LEU A 52 -10.40 -9.13 0.11
N ASP A 53 -10.72 -8.22 1.02
CA ASP A 53 -12.03 -7.56 1.03
C ASP A 53 -12.15 -6.50 -0.06
N VAL A 54 -13.38 -6.23 -0.50
CA VAL A 54 -13.67 -5.19 -1.50
C VAL A 54 -13.18 -3.83 -1.01
N GLY A 55 -12.46 -3.10 -1.88
CA GLY A 55 -11.89 -1.79 -1.58
C GLY A 55 -10.49 -1.84 -0.95
N ASN A 56 -10.00 -3.02 -0.58
CA ASN A 56 -8.61 -3.18 -0.13
C ASN A 56 -7.64 -3.29 -1.32
N THR A 57 -6.36 -3.06 -1.04
CA THR A 57 -5.27 -3.20 -2.02
C THR A 57 -4.39 -4.39 -1.66
N LEU A 58 -4.05 -5.20 -2.67
CA LEU A 58 -3.04 -6.25 -2.55
C LEU A 58 -1.69 -5.73 -3.07
N VAL A 59 -0.66 -5.80 -2.23
CA VAL A 59 0.73 -5.59 -2.61
C VAL A 59 1.41 -6.95 -2.70
N VAL A 60 2.02 -7.25 -3.85
CA VAL A 60 2.78 -8.48 -4.05
C VAL A 60 4.26 -8.13 -4.10
N GLU A 61 5.00 -8.57 -3.11
CA GLU A 61 6.45 -8.39 -3.03
C GLU A 61 7.15 -9.65 -3.51
N LEU A 62 7.83 -9.57 -4.65
CA LEU A 62 8.55 -10.70 -5.23
C LEU A 62 10.06 -10.48 -5.09
N GLY A 63 10.75 -11.49 -4.54
CA GLY A 63 12.20 -11.54 -4.56
C GLY A 63 12.72 -11.35 -5.99
N SER A 64 13.66 -10.43 -6.15
CA SER A 64 14.27 -10.13 -7.45
C SER A 64 15.78 -9.98 -7.31
N ASN A 65 16.51 -10.30 -8.38
CA ASN A 65 17.95 -10.13 -8.44
C ASN A 65 18.37 -9.43 -9.75
N TYR A 66 18.59 -8.13 -9.64
CA TYR A 66 18.99 -7.28 -10.77
C TYR A 66 20.46 -7.46 -11.20
N THR A 67 21.26 -8.28 -10.51
CA THR A 67 22.61 -8.67 -10.98
C THR A 67 22.57 -9.65 -12.15
N THR A 68 21.41 -10.25 -12.41
CA THR A 68 21.15 -11.10 -13.58
C THR A 68 20.38 -10.30 -14.64
N PRO A 69 20.07 -10.81 -15.84
CA PRO A 69 19.14 -10.15 -16.76
C PRO A 69 17.65 -10.51 -16.49
N TYR A 70 17.35 -11.39 -15.54
CA TYR A 70 15.98 -11.83 -15.28
C TYR A 70 15.17 -10.81 -14.48
N ARG A 71 13.96 -10.49 -14.95
CA ARG A 71 13.07 -9.49 -14.35
C ARG A 71 11.65 -10.03 -14.28
N TRP A 72 10.89 -9.59 -13.28
CA TRP A 72 9.44 -9.74 -13.29
C TRP A 72 8.86 -8.81 -14.35
N THR A 73 7.92 -9.31 -15.16
CA THR A 73 7.24 -8.46 -16.15
C THR A 73 6.41 -7.41 -15.42
N PRO A 74 6.42 -6.13 -15.86
CA PRO A 74 5.59 -5.10 -15.25
C PRO A 74 4.11 -5.45 -15.32
N ASP A 75 3.67 -6.01 -16.45
CA ASP A 75 2.29 -6.45 -16.65
C ASP A 75 2.07 -7.83 -16.01
N THR A 76 1.23 -7.86 -14.98
CA THR A 76 0.82 -9.10 -14.31
C THR A 76 -0.31 -9.75 -15.10
N LYS A 77 -0.22 -11.07 -15.29
CA LYS A 77 -1.34 -11.85 -15.82
C LYS A 77 -2.40 -12.03 -14.74
N ILE A 78 -3.52 -11.34 -14.88
CA ILE A 78 -4.67 -11.41 -13.99
C ILE A 78 -5.77 -12.21 -14.69
N GLY A 79 -6.34 -13.20 -14.00
CA GLY A 79 -7.39 -14.06 -14.55
C GLY A 79 -8.68 -13.30 -14.87
N ASP A 80 -9.16 -12.48 -13.93
CA ASP A 80 -10.34 -11.62 -14.11
C ASP A 80 -10.04 -10.18 -13.69
N SER A 81 -9.92 -9.30 -14.69
CA SER A 81 -9.60 -7.89 -14.50
C SER A 81 -10.78 -7.04 -13.98
N ALA A 82 -12.01 -7.58 -14.01
CA ALA A 82 -13.17 -6.94 -13.41
C ALA A 82 -13.18 -7.07 -11.88
N ILE A 83 -12.48 -8.08 -11.33
CA ILE A 83 -12.38 -8.33 -9.89
C ILE A 83 -11.14 -7.65 -9.30
N ILE A 84 -9.98 -7.81 -9.95
CA ILE A 84 -8.71 -7.22 -9.50
C ILE A 84 -8.05 -6.48 -10.66
N ARG A 85 -7.57 -5.27 -10.41
CA ARG A 85 -6.79 -4.50 -11.39
C ARG A 85 -5.43 -4.17 -10.81
N GLN A 86 -4.38 -4.38 -11.61
CA GLN A 86 -3.05 -3.90 -11.26
C GLN A 86 -3.02 -2.37 -11.28
N LEU A 87 -2.53 -1.76 -10.20
CA LEU A 87 -2.47 -0.30 -10.08
C LEU A 87 -1.06 0.24 -10.38
N SER A 88 -0.02 -0.51 -10.05
CA SER A 88 1.37 -0.09 -10.22
C SER A 88 2.33 -1.29 -10.28
N HIS A 89 3.58 -1.01 -10.65
CA HIS A 89 4.72 -1.91 -10.55
C HIS A 89 5.96 -1.07 -10.25
N GLU A 90 6.74 -1.47 -9.26
CA GLU A 90 7.97 -0.78 -8.89
C GLU A 90 9.05 -1.81 -8.52
N PHE A 91 10.27 -1.57 -8.99
CA PHE A 91 11.44 -2.25 -8.47
C PHE A 91 12.02 -1.46 -7.31
N VAL A 92 12.08 -2.10 -6.14
CA VAL A 92 12.71 -1.53 -4.96
C VAL A 92 14.13 -2.09 -4.84
N PRO A 93 15.19 -1.28 -5.02
CA PRO A 93 16.55 -1.73 -4.79
C PRO A 93 16.75 -2.10 -3.32
N PRO A 94 17.68 -3.01 -2.99
CA PRO A 94 17.99 -3.31 -1.60
C PRO A 94 18.44 -2.03 -0.89
N ALA A 95 17.95 -1.82 0.34
CA ALA A 95 18.26 -0.63 1.16
C ALA A 95 19.75 -0.48 1.55
N SER A 96 20.61 -1.40 1.11
CA SER A 96 22.04 -1.39 1.35
C SER A 96 22.77 -1.31 0.01
N ASP A 97 23.64 -0.32 -0.14
CA ASP A 97 24.64 -0.20 -1.22
C ASP A 97 25.74 -1.28 -1.17
N ALA A 98 25.39 -2.51 -0.75
CA ALA A 98 26.35 -3.60 -0.64
C ALA A 98 26.55 -4.29 -2.00
N LEU A 99 27.12 -3.55 -2.94
CA LEU A 99 28.13 -4.13 -3.83
C LEU A 99 29.36 -4.47 -2.96
N GLY A 100 29.36 -5.67 -2.37
CA GLY A 100 30.50 -6.22 -1.64
C GLY A 100 30.85 -5.53 -0.31
N ARG A 101 30.69 -6.26 0.80
CA ARG A 101 31.28 -6.02 2.13
C ARG A 101 30.56 -5.01 3.05
N ARG A 102 30.18 -5.51 4.23
CA ARG A 102 29.92 -4.72 5.46
C ARG A 102 31.20 -3.98 5.85
N ALA A 103 31.22 -2.65 5.75
CA ALA A 103 32.16 -1.82 6.52
C ALA A 103 31.48 -1.40 7.84
N PRO A 104 32.19 -1.41 8.98
CA PRO A 104 31.58 -1.36 10.29
C PRO A 104 31.22 0.08 10.67
N ARG A 105 30.01 0.31 11.20
CA ARG A 105 29.73 1.52 11.98
C ARG A 105 29.66 1.16 13.46
N ARG A 106 30.82 1.27 14.13
CA ARG A 106 30.88 1.49 15.58
C ARG A 106 30.93 3.01 15.78
N GLY A 107 29.76 3.62 15.94
CA GLY A 107 29.62 5.01 16.39
C GLY A 107 28.90 5.00 17.72
N ARG A 108 29.63 5.24 18.80
CA ARG A 108 29.12 5.38 20.18
C ARG A 108 29.08 6.87 20.49
N SER A 109 27.93 7.38 20.92
CA SER A 109 27.86 8.46 21.93
C SER A 109 26.43 8.66 22.43
N ARG A 110 26.28 8.37 23.73
CA ARG A 110 25.30 8.85 24.73
C ARG A 110 25.41 10.37 24.92
N PRO A 111 24.55 11.06 25.71
CA PRO A 111 23.57 10.60 26.71
C PRO A 111 22.14 10.47 26.19
#